data_AF-A0A0A9YR72-F1
#
_entry.id   AF-A0A0A9YR72-F1
#
_cell.length_a   1.000
_cell.length_b   1.000
_cell.length_c   1.000
_cell.angle_alpha   90.00
_cell.angle_beta   90.00
_cell.angle_gamma   90.00
#
_symmetry.space_group_name_H-M   'P 1'
#
loop_
_entity.id
_entity.type
_entity.pdbx_description
1 polymer ?
#
loop_
_entity_poly.entity_id
_entity_poly.type
_entity_poly.pdbx_seq_one_letter_code
_entity_poly.pdbx_strand_id
1 'polypeptide(L)'
;CVVRHIQWHFNPPLASHFGGIWEAGVKSAKIYLKKAVGDTALTYEELSTLLAKVEAILNSRPLCPLSLDPQECEYLSPGHFLIGEPLLSIPEPSLLDVRLNTLDRWQL
;
A
#
# COMPACT_ATOMS: atom_id res chain seq x y z
N CYS A 1 -19.66 -8.91 15.74
CA CYS A 1 -19.95 -9.30 14.33
C CYS A 1 -21.44 -9.31 14.02
N VAL A 2 -22.27 -10.03 14.80
CA VAL A 2 -23.73 -10.05 14.61
C VAL A 2 -24.36 -8.65 14.70
N VAL A 3 -23.93 -7.82 15.65
CA VAL A 3 -24.39 -6.42 15.79
C VAL A 3 -24.02 -5.53 14.60
N ARG A 4 -22.95 -5.88 13.86
CA ARG A 4 -22.53 -5.16 12.64
C ARG A 4 -23.00 -5.87 11.36
N HIS A 5 -23.86 -6.88 11.48
CA HIS A 5 -24.34 -7.73 10.37
C HIS A 5 -23.22 -8.34 9.52
N ILE A 6 -22.07 -8.66 10.12
CA ILE A 6 -20.93 -9.30 9.44
C ILE A 6 -21.12 -10.82 9.47
N GLN A 7 -21.21 -11.44 8.29
CA GLN A 7 -21.18 -12.89 8.11
C GLN A 7 -19.74 -13.36 7.86
N TRP A 8 -19.31 -14.40 8.56
CA TRP A 8 -18.00 -15.00 8.37
C TRP A 8 -18.10 -16.18 7.42
N HIS A 9 -17.28 -16.19 6.37
CA HIS A 9 -17.12 -17.31 5.46
C HIS A 9 -15.67 -17.78 5.52
N PHE A 10 -15.47 -19.06 5.80
CA PHE A 10 -14.15 -19.67 5.90
C PHE A 10 -13.86 -20.50 4.67
N ASN A 11 -12.58 -20.56 4.28
CA ASN A 11 -12.19 -21.43 3.19
C ASN A 11 -12.37 -22.89 3.58
N PRO A 12 -12.68 -23.76 2.61
CA PRO A 12 -12.64 -25.19 2.84
C PRO A 12 -11.27 -25.63 3.38
N PRO A 13 -11.23 -26.63 4.28
CA PRO A 13 -9.97 -27.16 4.78
C PRO A 13 -9.10 -27.62 3.62
N LEU A 14 -7.78 -27.35 3.71
CA LEU A 14 -6.77 -27.68 2.69
C LEU A 14 -6.95 -26.98 1.33
N ALA A 15 -7.85 -26.01 1.20
CA ALA A 15 -8.08 -25.28 -0.04
C ALA A 15 -7.35 -23.92 -0.06
N SER A 16 -6.01 -23.94 0.07
CA SER A 16 -5.19 -22.71 0.12
C SER A 16 -5.35 -21.80 -1.11
N HIS A 17 -5.68 -22.38 -2.27
CA HIS A 17 -5.90 -21.65 -3.52
C HIS A 17 -7.11 -20.70 -3.49
N PHE A 18 -8.08 -20.91 -2.59
CA PHE A 18 -9.16 -19.94 -2.37
C PHE A 18 -8.59 -18.60 -1.89
N GLY A 19 -7.32 -18.61 -1.44
CA GLY A 19 -6.58 -17.49 -0.89
C GLY A 19 -5.64 -16.68 -1.71
N GLY A 20 -5.54 -16.99 -2.99
CA GLY A 20 -4.56 -16.34 -3.84
C GLY A 20 -4.61 -14.81 -3.77
N ILE A 21 -5.81 -14.22 -3.70
CA ILE A 21 -5.95 -12.75 -3.71
C ILE A 21 -5.40 -12.11 -2.44
N TRP A 22 -5.78 -12.59 -1.25
CA TRP A 22 -5.26 -12.01 0.00
C TRP A 22 -3.78 -12.33 0.19
N GLU A 23 -3.34 -13.53 -0.20
CA GLU A 23 -1.92 -13.91 -0.12
C GLU A 23 -1.06 -13.05 -1.06
N ALA A 24 -1.56 -12.74 -2.26
CA ALA A 24 -0.90 -11.82 -3.19
C ALA A 24 -0.81 -10.39 -2.62
N GLY A 25 -1.86 -9.93 -1.92
CA GLY A 25 -1.85 -8.67 -1.18
C GLY A 25 -0.78 -8.65 -0.09
N VAL A 26 -0.74 -9.68 0.75
CA VAL A 26 0.27 -9.84 1.81
C VAL A 26 1.68 -9.89 1.24
N LYS A 27 1.89 -10.62 0.14
CA LYS A 27 3.17 -10.69 -0.57
C LYS A 27 3.61 -9.31 -1.06
N SER A 28 2.68 -8.54 -1.66
CA SER A 28 2.96 -7.19 -2.16
C SER A 28 3.37 -6.25 -1.03
N ALA A 29 2.62 -6.23 0.08
CA ALA A 29 2.95 -5.41 1.26
C ALA A 29 4.35 -5.75 1.81
N LYS A 30 4.67 -7.04 1.96
CA LYS A 30 5.99 -7.50 2.43
C LYS A 30 7.12 -7.05 1.51
N ILE A 31 6.91 -7.03 0.19
CA ILE A 31 7.93 -6.58 -0.77
C ILE A 31 8.28 -5.10 -0.54
N TYR A 32 7.27 -4.23 -0.44
CA TYR A 32 7.52 -2.80 -0.21
C TYR A 32 8.13 -2.53 1.16
N LEU A 33 7.62 -3.19 2.21
CA LEU A 33 8.20 -3.10 3.56
C LEU A 33 9.67 -3.52 3.56
N LYS A 34 10.01 -4.69 3.00
CA LYS A 34 11.40 -5.16 2.97
C LYS A 34 12.32 -4.22 2.20
N LYS A 35 11.85 -3.64 1.11
CA LYS A 35 12.62 -2.66 0.32
C LYS A 35 12.86 -1.36 1.08
N ALA A 36 11.88 -0.88 1.83
CA ALA A 36 11.98 0.37 2.57
C ALA A 36 12.78 0.23 3.87
N VAL A 37 12.60 -0.88 4.60
CA VAL A 37 13.27 -1.11 5.89
C VAL A 37 14.74 -1.48 5.73
N GLY A 38 15.09 -2.26 4.71
CA GLY A 38 16.40 -2.88 4.60
C GLY A 38 16.70 -3.79 5.80
N ASP A 39 17.88 -3.61 6.39
CA ASP A 39 18.35 -4.36 7.58
C ASP A 39 18.14 -3.61 8.90
N THR A 40 17.41 -2.49 8.88
CA THR A 40 17.23 -1.61 10.06
C THR A 40 16.07 -2.07 10.94
N ALA A 41 16.26 -2.06 12.26
CA ALA A 41 15.16 -2.26 13.20
C ALA A 41 14.35 -0.97 13.39
N LEU A 42 13.05 -1.04 13.10
CA LEU A 42 12.12 0.07 13.29
C LEU A 42 11.49 0.04 14.68
N THR A 43 11.21 1.23 15.22
CA THR A 43 10.28 1.38 16.35
C THR A 43 8.85 1.09 15.90
N TYR A 44 7.93 0.96 16.86
CA TYR A 44 6.51 0.79 16.56
C TYR A 44 5.94 1.95 15.73
N GLU A 45 6.29 3.20 16.09
CA GLU A 45 5.80 4.39 15.41
C GLU A 45 6.35 4.49 13.97
N GLU A 46 7.62 4.17 13.78
CA GLU A 46 8.27 4.10 12.46
C GLU A 46 7.61 3.04 11.58
N LEU A 47 7.39 1.82 12.13
CA LEU A 47 6.73 0.74 11.41
C LEU A 47 5.28 1.08 11.05
N SER A 48 4.52 1.68 11.99
CA SER A 48 3.14 2.08 11.76
C SER A 48 3.04 3.12 10.64
N THR A 49 3.93 4.11 10.65
CA THR A 49 3.99 5.14 9.61
C THR A 49 4.36 4.54 8.26
N LEU A 50 5.38 3.68 8.22
CA LEU A 50 5.79 3.01 7.00
C LEU A 50 4.66 2.12 6.44
N LEU A 51 3.96 1.39 7.31
CA LEU A 51 2.85 0.53 6.91
C LEU A 51 1.71 1.35 6.27
N ALA A 52 1.38 2.51 6.84
CA ALA A 52 0.39 3.43 6.25
C ALA A 52 0.85 3.95 4.87
N LYS A 53 2.14 4.27 4.69
CA LYS A 53 2.69 4.65 3.37
C LYS A 53 2.58 3.49 2.36
N VAL A 54 2.90 2.26 2.78
CA VAL A 54 2.76 1.06 1.94
C VAL A 54 1.31 0.79 1.58
N GLU A 55 0.38 0.93 2.52
CA GLU A 55 -1.06 0.83 2.28
C GLU A 55 -1.52 1.84 1.22
N ALA A 56 -1.13 3.10 1.36
CA ALA A 56 -1.46 4.14 0.38
C ALA A 56 -0.95 3.77 -1.02
N ILE A 57 0.31 3.31 -1.14
CA ILE A 57 0.88 2.85 -2.42
C ILE A 57 0.04 1.70 -3.03
N LEU A 58 -0.30 0.69 -2.22
CA LEU A 58 -1.07 -0.47 -2.71
C LEU A 58 -2.48 -0.07 -3.16
N ASN A 59 -3.11 0.87 -2.47
CA ASN A 59 -4.45 1.36 -2.81
C ASN A 59 -4.44 2.38 -3.96
N SER A 60 -3.34 3.10 -4.21
CA SER A 60 -3.21 4.00 -5.36
C SER A 60 -2.81 3.27 -6.66
N ARG A 61 -2.37 2.01 -6.58
CA ARG A 61 -1.88 1.25 -7.74
C ARG A 61 -2.97 1.03 -8.80
N PRO A 62 -2.71 1.31 -10.08
CA PRO A 62 -3.63 0.98 -11.17
C PRO A 62 -3.97 -0.52 -11.21
N LEU A 63 -5.25 -0.84 -11.39
CA LEU A 63 -5.77 -2.22 -11.55
C LEU A 63 -5.60 -2.75 -12.96
N CYS A 64 -5.57 -1.85 -13.94
CA CYS A 64 -5.42 -2.16 -15.35
C CYS A 64 -4.20 -1.42 -15.91
N PRO A 65 -3.58 -1.93 -17.00
CA PRO A 65 -2.59 -1.17 -17.75
C PRO A 65 -3.14 0.22 -18.11
N LEU A 66 -2.29 1.23 -18.00
CA LEU A 66 -2.66 2.58 -18.39
C LEU A 66 -2.86 2.63 -19.91
N SER A 67 -3.92 3.33 -20.33
CA SER A 67 -4.13 3.61 -21.74
C SER A 67 -3.06 4.54 -22.27
N LEU A 68 -2.75 4.40 -23.56
CA LEU A 68 -1.91 5.32 -24.30
C LEU A 68 -2.72 6.41 -25.00
N ASP A 69 -4.06 6.32 -24.97
CA ASP A 69 -4.94 7.30 -25.57
C ASP A 69 -5.00 8.56 -24.68
N PRO A 70 -4.59 9.74 -25.19
CA PRO A 70 -4.67 10.99 -24.44
C PRO A 70 -6.10 11.42 -24.09
N GLN A 71 -7.13 10.84 -24.72
CA GLN A 71 -8.54 11.10 -24.44
C GLN A 71 -9.08 10.24 -23.29
N GLU A 72 -8.41 9.14 -22.94
CA GLU A 72 -8.76 8.33 -21.77
C GLU A 72 -8.04 8.88 -20.53
N CYS A 73 -8.77 9.64 -19.72
CA CYS A 73 -8.15 10.55 -18.76
C CYS A 73 -7.86 9.93 -17.38
N GLU A 74 -8.34 8.73 -17.06
CA GLU A 74 -8.32 8.27 -15.66
C GLU A 74 -8.03 6.77 -15.48
N TYR A 75 -7.14 6.46 -14.55
CA TYR A 75 -6.80 5.10 -14.17
C TYR A 75 -7.70 4.62 -13.04
N LEU A 76 -8.04 3.34 -13.03
CA LEU A 76 -8.80 2.73 -11.94
C LEU A 76 -7.86 2.09 -10.93
N SER A 77 -8.04 2.39 -9.64
CA SER A 77 -7.25 1.83 -8.53
C SER A 77 -8.16 1.30 -7.41
N PRO A 78 -7.66 0.45 -6.49
CA PRO A 78 -8.44 0.05 -5.32
C PRO A 78 -8.98 1.23 -4.49
N GLY A 79 -8.21 2.32 -4.39
CA GLY A 79 -8.62 3.53 -3.68
C GLY A 79 -9.95 4.10 -4.19
N HIS A 80 -10.16 4.09 -5.51
CA HIS A 80 -11.43 4.53 -6.10
C HIS A 80 -12.64 3.73 -5.59
N PHE A 81 -12.47 2.43 -5.31
CA PHE A 81 -13.54 1.62 -4.74
C PHE A 81 -13.73 1.83 -3.23
N LEU A 82 -12.67 2.19 -2.52
CA LEU A 82 -12.70 2.37 -1.07
C LEU A 82 -13.27 3.73 -0.68
N ILE A 83 -12.90 4.79 -1.39
CA ILE A 83 -13.24 6.19 -1.04
C ILE A 83 -13.97 6.96 -2.15
N GLY A 84 -14.03 6.42 -3.38
CA GLY A 84 -14.71 7.07 -4.50
C GLY A 84 -13.84 8.01 -5.35
N GLU A 85 -12.58 8.22 -4.98
CA GLU A 85 -11.66 9.17 -5.61
C GLU A 85 -10.21 8.66 -5.57
N PRO A 86 -9.29 9.22 -6.39
CA PRO A 86 -7.88 8.87 -6.31
C PRO A 86 -7.27 9.32 -4.97
N LEU A 87 -6.47 8.44 -4.38
CA LEU A 87 -5.67 8.76 -3.20
C LEU A 87 -4.50 9.67 -3.61
N LEU A 88 -4.67 10.98 -3.43
CA LEU A 88 -3.66 11.99 -3.72
C LEU A 88 -2.92 12.41 -2.44
N SER A 89 -1.60 12.40 -2.50
CA SER A 89 -0.74 12.99 -1.47
C SER A 89 0.01 14.19 -2.05
N ILE A 90 0.31 15.18 -1.21
CA ILE A 90 1.20 16.28 -1.60
C ILE A 90 2.58 15.66 -1.92
N PRO A 91 3.24 16.02 -3.04
CA PRO A 91 4.58 15.55 -3.34
C PRO A 91 5.53 15.85 -2.19
N GLU A 92 6.27 14.84 -1.73
CA GLU A 92 7.34 15.05 -0.75
C GLU A 92 8.46 15.91 -1.39
N PRO A 93 9.06 16.85 -0.63
CA PRO A 93 10.16 17.66 -1.13
C PRO A 93 11.37 16.79 -1.47
N SER A 94 12.12 17.17 -2.51
CA SER A 94 13.35 16.46 -2.88
C SER A 94 14.39 16.55 -1.76
N LEU A 95 14.92 15.39 -1.34
CA LEU A 95 16.00 15.30 -0.37
C LEU A 95 17.39 15.11 -1.03
N LEU A 96 17.47 15.14 -2.36
CA LEU A 96 18.71 14.87 -3.10
C LEU A 96 19.86 15.83 -2.75
N ASP A 97 19.52 17.09 -2.42
CA ASP A 97 20.49 18.13 -2.10
C ASP A 97 20.72 18.29 -0.58
N VAL A 98 20.01 17.51 0.25
CA VAL A 98 20.10 17.61 1.71
C VAL A 98 21.20 16.70 2.24
N ARG A 99 22.02 17.21 3.18
CA ARG A 99 23.08 16.39 3.80
C ARG A 99 22.42 15.31 4.67
N LEU A 100 22.83 14.06 4.51
CA LEU A 100 22.30 12.93 5.30
C LEU A 100 22.38 13.16 6.82
N ASN A 101 23.45 13.81 7.30
CA ASN A 101 23.64 14.07 8.73
C ASN A 101 22.69 15.15 9.30
N THR A 102 21.91 15.82 8.45
CA THR A 102 20.87 16.78 8.86
C THR A 102 19.46 16.24 8.69
N LEU A 103 19.32 15.02 8.14
CA LEU A 103 18.04 14.35 8.03
C LEU A 103 17.68 13.78 9.40
N ASP A 104 16.45 14.07 9.83
CA ASP A 104 15.89 13.34 10.95
C ASP A 104 15.77 11.86 10.58
N ARG A 105 15.78 10.99 11.59
CA ARG A 105 15.68 9.54 11.37
C ARG A 105 14.46 9.13 10.55
N TRP A 106 13.36 9.90 10.62
CA TRP A 106 12.13 9.65 9.85
C TRP A 106 12.22 10.10 8.38
N GLN A 107 13.26 10.85 8.01
CA GLN A 107 13.54 11.33 6.65
C GLN A 107 14.62 10.51 5.93
N LEU A 108 15.30 9.61 6.63
CA LEU A 108 16.32 8.70 6.08
C LEU A 108 15.71 7.63 5.16
#